data_AF-A0A2S2N7S1-F1
#
_entry.id   AF-A0A2S2N7S1-F1
#
_cell.length_a   1.000
_cell.length_b   1.000
_cell.length_c   1.000
_cell.angle_alpha   90.00
_cell.angle_beta   90.00
_cell.angle_gamma   90.00
#
_symmetry.space_group_name_H-M   'P 1'
#
loop_
_entity.id
_entity.type
_entity.pdbx_description
1 polymer ?
#
loop_
_entity_poly.entity_id
_entity_poly.type
_entity_poly.pdbx_seq_one_letter_code
_entity_poly.pdbx_strand_id
1 'polypeptide(L)'
;MDEGFNGFLTCVSQLNLSIETCGDLLDDKFNSSDTKYDGCKCLLPCVAKIIGMMNVSDGKWNEKRYWEITTLIEVLEWRQEAEVIGKYCRDSVNTHCSAGFPLFQCALKHSKMLQNISKNFMLQKQADIEAMNATNFEYENDDQNNQTTH
;
A
#
# COMPACT_ATOMS: atom_id res chain seq x y z
N MET A 1 -15.96 -4.95 9.40
CA MET A 1 -14.54 -5.16 9.03
C MET A 1 -14.44 -5.81 7.65
N ASP A 2 -15.35 -6.73 7.32
CA ASP A 2 -15.40 -7.45 6.03
C ASP A 2 -15.55 -6.55 4.79
N GLU A 3 -16.33 -5.46 4.86
CA GLU A 3 -16.53 -4.56 3.71
C GLU A 3 -15.25 -3.84 3.28
N GLY A 4 -14.39 -3.45 4.23
CA GLY A 4 -13.12 -2.78 3.91
C GLY A 4 -12.13 -3.74 3.26
N PHE A 5 -12.03 -4.97 3.77
CA PHE A 5 -11.16 -6.00 3.20
C PHE A 5 -11.67 -6.50 1.83
N ASN A 6 -12.96 -6.77 1.70
CA ASN A 6 -13.56 -7.14 0.41
C ASN A 6 -13.46 -5.99 -0.60
N GLY A 7 -13.61 -4.74 -0.14
CA GLY A 7 -13.37 -3.54 -0.94
C GLY A 7 -11.92 -3.46 -1.43
N PHE A 8 -10.95 -3.75 -0.57
CA PHE A 8 -9.54 -3.85 -0.95
C PHE A 8 -9.31 -4.88 -2.05
N LEU A 9 -9.77 -6.12 -1.86
CA LEU A 9 -9.61 -7.18 -2.87
C LEU A 9 -10.27 -6.82 -4.20
N THR A 10 -11.45 -6.21 -4.15
CA THR A 10 -12.17 -5.71 -5.33
C THR A 10 -11.35 -4.67 -6.07
N CYS A 11 -10.78 -3.69 -5.34
CA CYS A 11 -9.98 -2.64 -5.94
C CYS A 11 -8.67 -3.14 -6.53
N VAL A 12 -7.98 -4.09 -5.85
CA VAL A 12 -6.79 -4.74 -6.39
C VAL A 12 -7.08 -5.39 -7.74
N SER A 13 -8.20 -6.11 -7.84
CA SER A 13 -8.63 -6.74 -9.09
C SER A 13 -9.00 -5.72 -10.16
N GLN A 14 -9.86 -4.74 -9.84
CA GLN A 14 -10.35 -3.74 -10.80
C GLN A 14 -9.22 -2.86 -11.37
N LEU A 15 -8.25 -2.51 -10.54
CA LEU A 15 -7.11 -1.69 -10.92
C LEU A 15 -5.96 -2.51 -11.51
N ASN A 16 -6.11 -3.84 -11.59
CA ASN A 16 -5.09 -4.78 -12.08
C ASN A 16 -3.72 -4.55 -11.40
N LEU A 17 -3.73 -4.48 -10.07
CA LEU A 17 -2.54 -4.12 -9.31
C LEU A 17 -1.58 -5.30 -9.14
N SER A 18 -0.30 -5.04 -9.38
CA SER A 18 0.78 -5.87 -8.87
C SER A 18 1.16 -5.39 -7.47
N ILE A 19 1.05 -6.27 -6.47
CA ILE A 19 1.45 -5.97 -5.08
C ILE A 19 2.94 -5.65 -5.00
N GLU A 20 3.77 -6.30 -5.80
CA GLU A 20 5.20 -6.01 -5.88
C GLU A 20 5.44 -4.58 -6.38
N THR A 21 4.77 -4.18 -7.48
CA THR A 21 4.87 -2.83 -8.05
C THR A 21 4.34 -1.77 -7.08
N CYS A 22 3.24 -2.04 -6.38
CA CYS A 22 2.73 -1.11 -5.37
C CYS A 22 3.63 -1.06 -4.13
N GLY A 23 4.33 -2.15 -3.82
CA GLY A 23 5.32 -2.22 -2.74
C GLY A 23 6.52 -1.31 -2.98
N ASP A 24 6.90 -1.04 -4.24
CA ASP A 24 7.97 -0.07 -4.56
C ASP A 24 7.66 1.35 -4.04
N LEU A 25 6.37 1.70 -3.85
CA LEU A 25 5.96 2.99 -3.29
C LEU A 25 6.29 3.15 -1.80
N LEU A 26 6.74 2.08 -1.13
CA LEU A 26 7.21 2.08 0.26
C LEU A 26 8.71 2.36 0.37
N ASP A 27 9.46 2.24 -0.72
CA ASP A 27 10.88 2.60 -0.80
C ASP A 27 11.00 4.14 -0.71
N ASP A 28 12.14 4.65 -0.24
CA ASP A 28 12.41 6.09 -0.23
C ASP A 28 13.10 6.59 -1.50
N LYS A 29 13.56 5.67 -2.36
CA LYS A 29 14.32 5.94 -3.60
C LYS A 29 13.47 5.86 -4.88
N PHE A 30 12.21 5.47 -4.80
CA PHE A 30 11.36 5.34 -5.99
C PHE A 30 11.02 6.71 -6.61
N ASN A 31 10.83 6.71 -7.94
CA ASN A 31 10.29 7.87 -8.64
C ASN A 31 8.76 7.77 -8.70
N SER A 32 8.07 8.57 -7.89
CA SER A 32 6.60 8.59 -7.83
C SER A 32 5.92 9.04 -9.12
N SER A 33 6.65 9.62 -10.07
CA SER A 33 6.10 10.09 -11.35
C SER A 33 6.01 8.99 -12.41
N ASP A 34 6.55 7.80 -12.15
CA ASP A 34 6.46 6.68 -13.09
C ASP A 34 5.00 6.20 -13.21
N THR A 35 4.52 6.11 -14.45
CA THR A 35 3.17 5.68 -14.82
C THR A 35 2.84 4.25 -14.37
N LYS A 36 3.84 3.38 -14.17
CA LYS A 36 3.61 2.01 -13.67
C LYS A 36 2.96 2.00 -12.28
N TYR A 37 3.05 3.11 -11.53
CA TYR A 37 2.45 3.25 -10.22
C TYR A 37 1.05 3.89 -10.21
N ASP A 38 0.53 4.35 -11.35
CA ASP A 38 -0.70 5.13 -11.36
C ASP A 38 -1.90 4.35 -10.82
N GLY A 39 -1.98 3.05 -11.10
CA GLY A 39 -2.98 2.16 -10.50
C GLY A 39 -2.83 2.08 -8.98
N CYS A 40 -1.61 1.94 -8.47
CA CYS A 40 -1.34 1.84 -7.03
C CYS A 40 -1.77 3.11 -6.27
N LYS A 41 -1.60 4.29 -6.88
CA LYS A 41 -2.05 5.57 -6.30
C LYS A 41 -3.58 5.65 -6.19
N CYS A 42 -4.30 4.94 -7.05
CA CYS A 42 -5.77 4.87 -7.04
C CYS A 42 -6.35 3.91 -6.00
N LEU A 43 -5.55 3.02 -5.41
CA LEU A 43 -6.04 1.94 -4.53
C LEU A 43 -6.83 2.49 -3.33
N LEU A 44 -6.22 3.42 -2.59
CA LEU A 44 -6.84 3.99 -1.40
C LEU A 44 -8.14 4.78 -1.74
N PRO A 45 -8.19 5.65 -2.76
CA PRO A 45 -9.42 6.27 -3.25
C PRO A 45 -10.48 5.27 -3.71
N CYS A 46 -10.09 4.16 -4.34
CA CYS A 46 -11.02 3.11 -4.75
C CYS A 46 -11.72 2.50 -3.52
N VAL A 47 -10.95 2.04 -2.52
CA VAL A 47 -11.50 1.46 -1.29
C VAL A 47 -12.34 2.50 -0.55
N ALA A 48 -11.86 3.74 -0.46
CA ALA A 48 -12.57 4.83 0.19
C ALA A 48 -13.94 5.12 -0.42
N LYS A 49 -14.08 5.02 -1.74
CA LYS A 49 -15.38 5.15 -2.42
C LYS A 49 -16.33 4.02 -2.05
N ILE A 50 -15.83 2.78 -1.96
CA ILE A 50 -16.63 1.62 -1.58
C ILE A 50 -17.20 1.78 -0.16
N ILE A 51 -16.38 2.22 0.79
CA ILE A 51 -16.79 2.35 2.20
C ILE A 51 -17.40 3.73 2.55
N GLY A 52 -17.56 4.59 1.54
CA GLY A 52 -18.17 5.93 1.66
C GLY A 52 -17.27 7.02 2.26
N MET A 53 -15.98 6.73 2.50
CA MET A 53 -14.98 7.71 2.95
C MET A 53 -14.57 8.70 1.86
N MET A 54 -14.91 8.43 0.60
CA MET A 54 -14.76 9.36 -0.51
C MET A 54 -16.05 9.39 -1.32
N ASN A 55 -16.48 10.58 -1.70
CA ASN A 55 -17.64 10.77 -2.58
C ASN A 55 -17.32 10.23 -3.97
N VAL A 56 -18.24 9.43 -4.52
CA VAL A 56 -18.04 8.77 -5.82
C VAL A 56 -17.96 9.78 -6.96
N SER A 57 -18.81 10.82 -6.92
CA SER A 57 -18.98 11.79 -8.01
C SER A 57 -17.85 12.82 -8.11
N ASP A 58 -17.52 13.51 -7.02
CA ASP A 58 -16.53 14.59 -7.00
C ASP A 58 -15.15 14.15 -6.51
N GLY A 59 -15.04 12.91 -6.01
CA GLY A 59 -13.77 12.34 -5.54
C GLY A 59 -13.22 13.00 -4.28
N LYS A 60 -14.01 13.80 -3.56
CA LYS A 60 -13.58 14.45 -2.33
C LYS A 60 -13.72 13.53 -1.12
N TRP A 61 -12.83 13.68 -0.16
CA TRP A 61 -12.91 12.97 1.11
C TRP A 61 -14.17 13.36 1.89
N ASN A 62 -14.87 12.35 2.41
CA ASN A 62 -15.99 12.50 3.31
C ASN A 62 -15.47 12.42 4.75
N GLU A 63 -15.03 13.56 5.28
CA GLU A 63 -14.46 13.65 6.63
C GLU A 63 -15.46 13.19 7.71
N LYS A 64 -16.76 13.48 7.54
CA LYS A 64 -17.79 13.01 8.46
C LYS A 64 -17.80 11.48 8.53
N ARG A 65 -17.82 10.82 7.37
CA ARG A 65 -17.82 9.36 7.29
C ARG A 65 -16.52 8.75 7.82
N TYR A 66 -15.39 9.40 7.62
CA TYR A 66 -14.12 9.00 8.20
C TYR A 66 -14.21 8.88 9.73
N TRP A 67 -14.69 9.94 10.40
CA TRP A 67 -14.80 9.93 11.86
C TRP A 67 -15.84 8.93 12.36
N GLU A 68 -16.97 8.77 11.66
CA GLU A 68 -17.94 7.71 11.96
C GLU A 68 -17.28 6.33 11.96
N ILE A 69 -16.53 5.98 10.90
CA ILE A 69 -15.85 4.69 10.81
C ILE A 69 -14.79 4.55 11.91
N THR A 70 -14.02 5.61 12.19
CA THR A 70 -13.02 5.62 13.27
C THR A 70 -13.65 5.25 14.62
N THR A 71 -14.85 5.75 14.94
CA THR A 71 -15.54 5.38 16.19
C THR A 71 -15.99 3.92 16.26
N LEU A 72 -16.15 3.27 15.11
CA LEU A 72 -16.56 1.86 15.01
C LEU A 72 -15.38 0.88 15.09
N ILE A 73 -14.14 1.36 15.06
CA ILE A 73 -12.95 0.50 15.18
C ILE A 73 -12.85 -0.02 16.62
N GLU A 74 -13.03 -1.33 16.81
CA GLU A 74 -13.03 -1.96 18.13
C GLU A 74 -11.62 -2.08 18.75
N VAL A 75 -10.61 -2.30 17.90
CA VAL A 75 -9.21 -2.41 18.33
C VAL A 75 -8.67 -1.02 18.66
N LEU A 76 -8.37 -0.77 19.93
CA LEU A 76 -8.00 0.55 20.44
C LEU A 76 -6.79 1.14 19.71
N GLU A 77 -5.77 0.32 19.47
CA GLU A 77 -4.54 0.72 18.79
C GLU A 77 -4.84 1.18 17.36
N TRP A 78 -5.71 0.46 16.64
CA TRP A 78 -6.09 0.82 15.28
C TRP A 78 -6.93 2.10 15.25
N ARG A 79 -7.79 2.29 16.26
CA ARG A 79 -8.56 3.53 16.41
C ARG A 79 -7.64 4.72 16.63
N GLN A 80 -6.65 4.61 17.52
CA GLN A 80 -5.68 5.68 17.78
C GLN A 80 -4.87 6.03 16.54
N GLU A 81 -4.46 5.03 15.75
CA GLU A 81 -3.77 5.26 14.48
C GLU A 81 -4.66 6.00 13.47
N ALA A 82 -5.94 5.61 13.36
CA ALA A 82 -6.91 6.33 12.55
C ALA A 82 -7.14 7.78 13.06
N GLU A 83 -7.21 8.01 14.37
CA GLU A 83 -7.33 9.35 14.93
C GLU A 83 -6.12 10.23 14.59
N VAL A 84 -4.90 9.67 14.69
CA VAL A 84 -3.66 10.35 14.30
C VAL A 84 -3.68 10.73 12.83
N ILE A 85 -4.04 9.81 11.93
CA ILE A 85 -4.13 10.08 10.49
C ILE A 85 -5.18 11.17 10.22
N GLY A 86 -6.37 11.07 10.81
CA GLY A 86 -7.45 12.06 10.63
C GLY A 86 -7.11 13.45 11.16
N LYS A 87 -6.20 13.54 12.13
CA LYS A 87 -5.71 14.81 12.68
C LYS A 87 -4.67 15.47 11.78
N TYR A 88 -3.72 14.71 11.24
CA TYR A 88 -2.55 15.27 10.55
C TYR A 88 -2.62 15.22 9.03
N CYS A 89 -3.45 14.34 8.45
CA CYS A 89 -3.41 14.02 7.03
C CYS A 89 -4.66 14.45 6.27
N ARG A 90 -5.33 15.51 6.73
CA ARG A 90 -6.49 16.05 6.01
C ARG A 90 -6.05 16.61 4.66
N ASP A 91 -6.77 16.25 3.63
CA ASP A 91 -6.58 16.74 2.27
C ASP A 91 -7.92 17.27 1.75
N SER A 92 -7.96 18.56 1.41
CA SER A 92 -9.12 19.22 0.83
C SER A 92 -8.91 19.64 -0.63
N VAL A 93 -7.71 19.40 -1.16
CA VAL A 93 -7.27 19.91 -2.46
C VAL A 93 -7.36 18.83 -3.52
N ASN A 94 -6.85 17.62 -3.22
CA ASN A 94 -6.81 16.56 -4.21
C ASN A 94 -8.12 15.78 -4.27
N THR A 95 -8.40 15.17 -5.43
CA THR A 95 -9.62 14.39 -5.66
C THR A 95 -9.31 13.09 -6.40
N HIS A 96 -10.19 12.10 -6.26
CA HIS A 96 -10.05 10.80 -6.93
C HIS A 96 -8.66 10.18 -6.68
N CYS A 97 -7.98 9.67 -7.71
CA CYS A 97 -6.68 9.01 -7.58
C CYS A 97 -5.57 9.95 -7.08
N SER A 98 -5.60 11.24 -7.43
CA SER A 98 -4.55 12.18 -7.00
C SER A 98 -4.58 12.42 -5.49
N ALA A 99 -5.69 12.10 -4.82
CA ALA A 99 -5.83 12.21 -3.37
C ALA A 99 -5.24 11.01 -2.60
N GLY A 100 -5.09 9.86 -3.26
CA GLY A 100 -4.70 8.63 -2.60
C GLY A 100 -3.27 8.63 -2.11
N PHE A 101 -2.35 8.97 -3.02
CA PHE A 101 -0.93 8.90 -2.75
C PHE A 101 -0.44 9.93 -1.71
N PRO A 102 -0.84 11.22 -1.77
CA PRO A 102 -0.50 12.18 -0.73
C PRO A 102 -1.01 11.79 0.66
N LEU A 103 -2.26 11.29 0.74
CA LEU A 103 -2.83 10.80 1.99
C LEU A 103 -2.02 9.61 2.53
N PHE A 104 -1.67 8.67 1.67
CA PHE A 104 -0.85 7.52 2.04
C PHE A 104 0.55 7.93 2.55
N GLN A 105 1.23 8.84 1.86
CA GLN A 105 2.52 9.37 2.29
C GLN A 105 2.43 10.07 3.66
N CYS A 106 1.39 10.87 3.87
CA CYS A 106 1.16 11.49 5.16
C CYS A 106 0.90 10.44 6.26
N ALA A 107 0.07 9.43 5.96
CA ALA A 107 -0.23 8.35 6.89
C ALA A 107 1.05 7.57 7.27
N LEU A 108 1.93 7.25 6.32
CA LEU A 108 3.24 6.65 6.59
C LEU A 108 4.13 7.53 7.48
N LYS A 109 4.03 8.86 7.37
CA LYS A 109 4.81 9.78 8.21
C LYS A 109 4.32 9.84 9.66
N HIS A 110 3.02 9.67 9.89
CA HIS A 110 2.41 9.92 11.20
C HIS A 110 1.96 8.65 11.95
N SER A 111 1.68 7.55 11.23
CA SER A 111 1.21 6.30 11.82
C SER A 111 2.36 5.35 12.13
N LYS A 112 2.53 4.98 13.41
CA LYS A 112 3.57 4.01 13.80
C LYS A 112 3.23 2.62 13.26
N MET A 113 1.96 2.27 13.25
CA MET A 113 1.50 1.02 12.65
C MET A 113 1.89 0.91 11.18
N LEU A 114 1.62 1.94 10.36
CA LEU A 114 1.99 1.90 8.94
C LEU A 114 3.50 1.91 8.73
N GLN A 115 4.26 2.63 9.55
CA GLN A 115 5.73 2.57 9.52
C GLN A 115 6.25 1.16 9.78
N ASN A 116 5.69 0.47 10.79
CA ASN A 116 6.09 -0.90 11.13
C ASN A 116 5.71 -1.88 10.01
N ILE A 117 4.50 -1.77 9.45
CA ILE A 117 4.05 -2.60 8.33
C ILE A 117 4.98 -2.39 7.12
N SER A 118 5.24 -1.13 6.77
CA SER A 118 6.13 -0.76 5.66
C SER A 118 7.53 -1.32 5.87
N LYS A 119 8.11 -1.15 7.06
CA LYS A 119 9.44 -1.66 7.38
C LYS A 119 9.50 -3.18 7.27
N ASN A 120 8.52 -3.89 7.84
CA ASN A 120 8.50 -5.35 7.81
C ASN A 120 8.32 -5.88 6.39
N PHE A 121 7.48 -5.24 5.58
CA PHE A 121 7.31 -5.59 4.18
C PHE A 121 8.62 -5.42 3.39
N MET A 122 9.32 -4.31 3.58
CA MET A 122 10.60 -4.08 2.90
C MET A 122 11.69 -5.06 3.33
N LEU A 123 11.74 -5.41 4.63
CA LEU A 123 12.65 -6.46 5.12
C LEU A 123 12.34 -7.83 4.50
N GLN A 124 11.06 -8.20 4.40
CA GLN A 124 10.67 -9.45 3.76
C GLN A 124 11.04 -9.45 2.27
N LYS A 125 10.74 -8.37 1.55
CA LYS A 125 11.09 -8.23 0.13
C LYS A 125 12.60 -8.38 -0.10
N GLN A 126 13.42 -7.77 0.76
CA GLN A 126 14.87 -7.90 0.69
C GLN A 126 15.33 -9.36 0.92
N ALA A 127 14.75 -10.03 1.92
CA ALA A 127 15.05 -11.44 2.20
C ALA A 127 14.66 -12.36 1.03
N ASP A 128 13.52 -12.11 0.39
CA ASP A 128 13.06 -12.87 -0.78
C ASP A 128 14.01 -12.69 -1.97
N ILE A 129 14.48 -11.47 -2.22
CA ILE A 129 15.49 -11.17 -3.26
C ILE A 129 16.81 -11.90 -2.97
N GLU A 130 17.28 -11.87 -1.72
CA GLU A 130 18.50 -12.57 -1.30
C GLU A 130 18.38 -14.09 -1.47
N ALA A 131 17.23 -14.66 -1.09
CA ALA A 131 16.96 -16.09 -1.26
C ALA A 131 16.94 -16.50 -2.73
N MET A 132 16.27 -15.72 -3.59
CA MET A 132 16.24 -15.95 -5.04
C MET A 132 17.64 -15.87 -5.67
N ASN A 133 18.44 -14.89 -5.25
CA ASN A 133 19.82 -14.77 -5.74
C ASN A 133 20.68 -15.95 -5.28
N ALA A 134 20.56 -16.37 -4.02
CA ALA A 134 21.27 -17.54 -3.50
C ALA A 134 20.89 -18.82 -4.25
N THR A 135 19.61 -19.02 -4.58
CA THR A 135 19.19 -20.19 -5.37
C THR A 135 19.74 -20.12 -6.80
N ASN A 136 19.73 -18.95 -7.44
CA ASN A 136 20.29 -18.79 -8.79
C ASN A 136 21.81 -19.07 -8.81
N PHE A 137 22.54 -18.68 -7.76
CA PHE A 137 23.96 -19.03 -7.61
C PHE A 137 24.19 -20.54 -7.41
N GLU A 138 23.29 -21.26 -6.74
CA GLU A 138 23.37 -22.72 -6.62
C GLU A 138 23.15 -23.42 -7.97
N TYR A 139 22.16 -22.99 -8.76
CA TYR A 139 21.90 -23.54 -10.10
C TYR A 139 23.03 -23.23 -11.12
N GLU A 140 23.60 -22.01 -11.11
CA GLU A 140 24.72 -21.68 -12.00
C GLU A 140 26.01 -22.46 -11.67
N ASN A 141 26.22 -22.84 -10.40
CA ASN A 141 27.38 -23.64 -9.99
C ASN A 141 27.19 -25.15 -10.26
N ASP A 142 25.97 -25.68 -10.20
CA ASP A 142 25.68 -27.07 -10.55
C ASP A 142 25.79 -27.32 -12.07
N ASP A 143 25.39 -26.36 -12.91
CA ASP A 143 25.54 -26.45 -14.36
C ASP A 143 27.01 -26.35 -14.82
N GLN A 144 27.87 -25.65 -14.07
CA GLN A 144 29.32 -25.61 -14.36
C GLN A 144 30.06 -26.89 -13.93
N ASN A 145 29.62 -27.57 -12.86
CA ASN A 145 30.24 -28.82 -12.42
C ASN A 145 29.84 -30.05 -13.24
N ASN A 146 28.77 -29.98 -14.04
CA ASN A 146 28.37 -31.06 -14.95
C ASN A 146 29.03 -31.00 -16.34
N GLN A 147 29.89 -30.01 -16.62
CA GLN A 147 30.63 -29.91 -17.89
C GLN A 147 32.08 -30.44 -17.82
N THR A 148 32.55 -30.96 -16.68
CA THR A 148 33.95 -31.39 -16.47
C THR A 148 34.16 -32.90 -16.41
N THR A 149 33.21 -33.73 -16.85
CA THR A 149 33.43 -35.17 -17.06
C THR A 149 33.33 -35.54 -18.54
N HIS A 150 34.44 -35.31 -19.26
CA HIS A 150 34.75 -35.96 -20.53
C HIS A 150 36.07 -36.71 -20.42
#